data_AF-A0A6G8S2L4-F1
#
_entry.id   AF-A0A6G8S2L4-F1
#
_cell.length_a   1.000
_cell.length_b   1.000
_cell.length_c   1.000
_cell.angle_alpha   90.00
_cell.angle_beta   90.00
_cell.angle_gamma   90.00
#
_symmetry.space_group_name_H-M   'P 1'
#
loop_
_entity.id
_entity.type
_entity.pdbx_description
1 polymer ?
#
loop_
_entity_poly.entity_id
_entity_poly.type
_entity_poly.pdbx_seq_one_letter_code
_entity_poly.pdbx_strand_id
1 'polypeptide(L)'
;MTHPYPSASDADLFNIDYDSKINDIMIFLFEYQCAKINNQKYPCVLQKFNQLDIAATYFLFDLIEERLPRRAKLLFAGENYQGKRDSVLEVIAHIGKQ
;
A
#
# COMPACT_ATOMS: atom_id res chain seq x y z
N MET A 1 -35.31 -3.11 9.78
CA MET A 1 -34.38 -2.57 8.79
C MET A 1 -33.29 -3.60 8.55
N THR A 2 -33.47 -4.44 7.52
CA THR A 2 -32.48 -5.43 7.10
C THR A 2 -31.50 -4.74 6.17
N HIS A 3 -30.28 -4.48 6.63
CA HIS A 3 -29.19 -4.14 5.72
C HIS A 3 -28.90 -5.39 4.86
N PRO A 4 -28.99 -5.31 3.53
CA PRO A 4 -28.65 -6.45 2.69
C PRO A 4 -27.15 -6.67 2.81
N TYR A 5 -26.75 -7.88 3.26
CA TYR A 5 -25.36 -8.29 3.19
C TYR A 5 -24.92 -8.27 1.72
N PRO A 6 -23.74 -7.73 1.40
CA PRO A 6 -23.22 -7.77 0.03
C PRO A 6 -23.11 -9.23 -0.41
N SER A 7 -23.49 -9.49 -1.67
CA SER A 7 -23.45 -10.83 -2.23
C SER A 7 -21.99 -11.30 -2.39
N ALA A 8 -21.76 -12.62 -2.45
CA ALA A 8 -20.40 -13.17 -2.58
C ALA A 8 -19.64 -12.59 -3.79
N SER A 9 -20.35 -12.31 -4.90
CA SER A 9 -19.76 -11.66 -6.08
C SER A 9 -19.31 -10.22 -5.81
N ASP A 10 -20.00 -9.48 -4.96
CA ASP A 10 -19.61 -8.11 -4.60
C ASP A 10 -18.37 -8.14 -3.71
N ALA A 11 -18.32 -9.04 -2.72
CA ALA A 11 -17.15 -9.22 -1.86
C ALA A 11 -15.90 -9.63 -2.67
N ASP A 12 -16.06 -10.50 -3.67
CA ASP A 12 -14.98 -10.90 -4.57
C ASP A 12 -14.51 -9.72 -5.46
N LEU A 13 -15.42 -8.89 -5.97
CA LEU A 13 -15.10 -7.65 -6.70
C LEU A 13 -14.37 -6.62 -5.84
N PHE A 14 -14.80 -6.44 -4.58
CA PHE A 14 -14.13 -5.57 -3.61
C PHE A 14 -12.71 -6.07 -3.28
N ASN A 15 -12.51 -7.39 -3.19
CA ASN A 15 -11.19 -7.98 -2.95
C ASN A 15 -10.24 -7.78 -4.13
N ILE A 16 -10.72 -7.94 -5.36
CA ILE A 16 -9.93 -7.73 -6.59
C ILE A 16 -9.43 -6.28 -6.69
N ASP A 17 -10.26 -5.30 -6.31
CA ASP A 17 -9.89 -3.88 -6.30
C ASP A 17 -8.75 -3.59 -5.30
N TYR A 18 -8.79 -4.21 -4.11
CA TYR A 18 -7.71 -4.07 -3.13
C TYR A 18 -6.42 -4.76 -3.55
N ASP A 19 -6.50 -5.98 -4.09
CA ASP A 19 -5.32 -6.71 -4.57
C ASP A 19 -4.59 -5.93 -5.67
N SER A 20 -5.34 -5.34 -6.61
CA SER A 20 -4.76 -4.49 -7.65
C SER A 20 -4.09 -3.25 -7.07
N LYS A 21 -4.74 -2.56 -6.12
CA LYS A 21 -4.18 -1.37 -5.46
C LYS A 21 -2.90 -1.71 -4.71
N ILE A 22 -2.90 -2.79 -3.93
CA ILE A 22 -1.75 -3.26 -3.17
C ILE A 22 -0.60 -3.62 -4.10
N ASN A 23 -0.87 -4.36 -5.17
CA ASN A 23 0.16 -4.73 -6.15
C ASN A 23 0.81 -3.48 -6.77
N ASP A 24 0.02 -2.47 -7.16
CA ASP A 24 0.56 -1.24 -7.73
C ASP A 24 1.43 -0.46 -6.73
N ILE A 25 1.05 -0.44 -5.46
CA ILE A 25 1.86 0.18 -4.39
C ILE A 25 3.17 -0.60 -4.20
N MET A 26 3.11 -1.93 -4.16
CA MET A 26 4.28 -2.79 -4.00
C MET A 26 5.27 -2.64 -5.16
N ILE A 27 4.77 -2.58 -6.40
CA ILE A 27 5.57 -2.30 -7.59
C ILE A 27 6.26 -0.95 -7.45
N PHE A 28 5.52 0.09 -7.07
CA PHE A 28 6.08 1.43 -6.91
C PHE A 28 7.17 1.52 -5.83
N LEU A 29 7.00 0.80 -4.72
CA LEU A 29 7.95 0.83 -3.60
C LEU A 29 9.25 0.06 -3.87
N PHE A 30 9.19 -1.04 -4.63
CA PHE A 30 10.29 -2.00 -4.69
C PHE A 30 10.87 -2.22 -6.09
N GLU A 31 10.17 -1.86 -7.16
CA GLU A 31 10.72 -1.98 -8.51
C GLU A 31 11.45 -0.72 -8.93
N TYR A 32 12.66 -0.89 -9.47
CA TYR A 32 13.42 0.21 -10.01
C TYR A 32 12.78 0.75 -11.29
N GLN A 33 12.46 2.04 -11.29
CA GLN A 33 11.95 2.80 -12.43
C GLN A 33 12.66 4.15 -12.48
N CYS A 34 12.75 4.77 -13.66
CA CYS A 34 13.38 6.08 -13.76
C CYS A 34 12.50 7.18 -13.14
N ALA A 35 13.12 8.25 -12.65
CA ALA A 35 12.47 9.36 -11.96
C ALA A 35 11.22 9.90 -12.69
N LYS A 36 11.31 10.03 -14.03
CA LYS A 36 10.17 10.48 -14.85
C LYS A 36 8.93 9.60 -14.69
N ILE A 37 9.09 8.28 -14.67
CA ILE A 37 7.98 7.34 -14.51
C ILE A 37 7.44 7.41 -13.09
N ASN A 38 8.32 7.48 -12.09
CA ASN A 38 7.91 7.58 -10.68
C ASN A 38 7.09 8.84 -10.41
N ASN A 39 7.53 10.00 -10.92
CA ASN A 39 6.82 11.26 -10.78
C ASN A 39 5.42 11.23 -11.44
N GLN A 40 5.29 10.54 -12.57
CA GLN A 40 4.00 10.35 -13.24
C GLN A 40 3.05 9.44 -12.45
N LYS A 41 3.59 8.37 -11.82
CA LYS A 41 2.79 7.40 -11.05
C LYS A 41 2.45 7.89 -9.64
N TYR A 42 3.25 8.79 -9.09
CA TYR A 42 3.15 9.24 -7.69
C TYR A 42 1.73 9.66 -7.25
N PRO A 43 1.00 10.54 -7.98
CA PRO A 43 -0.34 10.94 -7.54
C PRO A 43 -1.31 9.75 -7.46
N CYS A 44 -1.23 8.83 -8.42
CA CYS A 44 -2.09 7.65 -8.47
C CYS A 44 -1.77 6.68 -7.32
N VAL A 45 -0.50 6.41 -7.07
CA VAL A 45 -0.07 5.52 -5.97
C VAL A 45 -0.45 6.10 -4.62
N LEU A 46 -0.23 7.40 -4.42
CA LEU A 46 -0.65 8.09 -3.19
C LEU A 46 -2.16 8.00 -2.97
N GLN A 47 -2.95 8.19 -4.04
CA GLN A 47 -4.40 8.06 -3.96
C GLN A 47 -4.82 6.62 -3.59
N LYS A 48 -4.23 5.60 -4.23
CA LYS A 48 -4.51 4.19 -3.94
C LYS A 48 -4.20 3.83 -2.50
N PHE A 49 -3.05 4.26 -1.99
CA PHE A 49 -2.66 4.03 -0.60
C PHE A 49 -3.67 4.67 0.38
N ASN A 50 -4.12 5.90 0.10
CA ASN A 50 -5.10 6.59 0.95
C ASN A 50 -6.52 5.99 0.88
N GLN A 51 -6.83 5.16 -0.12
CA GLN A 51 -8.11 4.48 -0.27
C GLN A 51 -8.13 3.10 0.39
N LEU A 52 -7.00 2.59 0.86
CA LEU A 52 -6.97 1.32 1.59
C LEU A 52 -7.69 1.48 2.92
N ASP A 53 -8.58 0.53 3.23
CA ASP A 53 -9.11 0.42 4.59
C ASP A 53 -8.04 -0.14 5.55
N ILE A 54 -8.38 -0.21 6.82
CA ILE A 54 -7.45 -0.64 7.86
C ILE A 54 -6.94 -2.07 7.63
N ALA A 55 -7.79 -2.99 7.18
CA ALA A 55 -7.42 -4.40 6.99
C ALA A 55 -6.48 -4.55 5.79
N ALA A 56 -6.81 -3.93 4.66
CA ALA A 56 -5.97 -3.90 3.48
C ALA A 56 -4.62 -3.20 3.76
N THR A 57 -4.62 -2.17 4.61
CA THR A 57 -3.39 -1.49 5.03
C THR A 57 -2.48 -2.41 5.85
N TYR A 58 -3.02 -3.18 6.80
CA TYR A 58 -2.22 -4.17 7.55
C TYR A 58 -1.67 -5.26 6.65
N PHE A 59 -2.48 -5.76 5.71
CA PHE A 59 -2.00 -6.75 4.75
C PHE A 59 -0.86 -6.18 3.88
N LEU A 60 -0.98 -4.94 3.41
CA LEU A 60 0.11 -4.25 2.72
C LEU A 60 1.37 -4.14 3.61
N PHE A 61 1.22 -3.84 4.90
CA PHE A 61 2.37 -3.77 5.82
C PHE A 61 3.09 -5.10 5.94
N ASP A 62 2.37 -6.22 6.02
CA ASP A 62 2.97 -7.55 6.07
C ASP A 62 3.80 -7.83 4.80
N LEU A 63 3.24 -7.51 3.62
CA LEU A 63 3.94 -7.66 2.33
C LEU A 63 5.18 -6.77 2.21
N ILE A 64 5.09 -5.53 2.69
CA ILE A 64 6.24 -4.62 2.77
C ILE A 64 7.31 -5.22 3.67
N GLU A 65 6.92 -5.64 4.87
CA GLU A 65 7.82 -6.22 5.85
C GLU A 65 8.58 -7.41 5.25
N GLU A 66 7.90 -8.34 4.58
CA GLU A 66 8.51 -9.49 3.90
C GLU A 66 9.65 -9.09 2.94
N ARG A 67 9.49 -8.00 2.19
CA ARG A 67 10.47 -7.52 1.20
C ARG A 67 11.57 -6.63 1.78
N LEU A 68 11.42 -6.12 3.00
CA LEU A 68 12.41 -5.24 3.60
C LEU A 68 13.71 -6.00 4.00
N PRO A 69 14.88 -5.37 3.83
CA PRO A 69 16.12 -5.90 4.38
C PRO A 69 16.07 -5.93 5.91
N ARG A 70 16.83 -6.85 6.52
CA ARG A 70 16.74 -7.19 7.96
C ARG A 70 16.68 -5.98 8.90
N ARG A 71 17.51 -4.95 8.69
CA ARG A 71 17.54 -3.75 9.56
C ARG A 71 16.26 -2.92 9.43
N ALA A 72 15.82 -2.65 8.20
CA ALA A 72 14.59 -1.90 7.95
C ALA A 72 13.36 -2.66 8.45
N LYS A 73 13.34 -3.99 8.28
CA LYS A 73 12.31 -4.88 8.83
C LYS A 73 12.15 -4.72 10.34
N LEU A 74 13.25 -4.74 11.11
CA LEU A 74 13.19 -4.59 12.57
C LEU A 74 12.63 -3.23 13.00
N LEU A 75 13.03 -2.15 12.31
CA LEU A 75 12.51 -0.81 12.59
C LEU A 75 11.01 -0.73 12.25
N PHE A 76 10.64 -1.21 11.07
CA PHE A 76 9.26 -1.20 10.61
C PHE A 76 8.34 -2.03 11.50
N ALA A 77 8.78 -3.23 11.92
CA ALA A 77 8.01 -4.10 12.82
C ALA A 77 7.82 -3.49 14.23
N GLY A 78 8.73 -2.63 14.67
CA GLY A 78 8.65 -1.93 15.95
C GLY A 78 7.68 -0.76 15.97
N GLU A 79 7.22 -0.29 14.81
CA GLU A 79 6.27 0.82 14.71
C GLU A 79 4.83 0.38 14.99
N ASN A 80 4.04 1.31 15.52
CA ASN A 80 2.59 1.16 15.57
C ASN A 80 1.97 1.42 14.20
N TYR A 81 0.64 1.25 14.07
CA TYR A 81 -0.07 1.47 12.81
C TYR A 81 0.24 2.83 12.16
N GLN A 82 0.23 3.90 12.94
CA GLN A 82 0.46 5.25 12.44
C GLN A 82 1.92 5.43 11.98
N GLY A 83 2.88 4.95 12.77
CA GLY A 83 4.30 5.00 12.42
C GLY A 83 4.63 4.20 11.15
N LYS A 84 4.05 3.00 10.99
CA LYS A 84 4.15 2.23 9.75
C LYS A 84 3.56 2.99 8.57
N ARG A 85 2.36 3.56 8.73
CA ARG A 85 1.66 4.32 7.68
C ARG A 85 2.46 5.54 7.23
N ASP A 86 2.97 6.32 8.18
CA ASP A 86 3.74 7.53 7.91
C ASP A 86 5.08 7.21 7.25
N SER A 87 5.77 6.15 7.70
CA SER A 87 6.99 5.64 7.07
C SER A 87 6.77 5.29 5.60
N VAL A 88 5.67 4.59 5.27
CA VAL A 88 5.35 4.23 3.88
C VAL A 88 5.04 5.48 3.06
N LEU A 89 4.27 6.44 3.60
CA LEU A 89 3.96 7.69 2.91
C LEU A 89 5.22 8.53 2.62
N GLU A 90 6.15 8.58 3.56
CA GLU A 90 7.43 9.26 3.39
C GLU A 90 8.22 8.64 2.23
N VAL A 91 8.30 7.31 2.16
CA VAL A 91 8.97 6.60 1.07
C VAL A 91 8.27 6.83 -0.26
N ILE A 92 6.93 6.76 -0.31
CA ILE A 92 6.16 7.05 -1.54
C ILE A 92 6.48 8.47 -2.03
N ALA A 93 6.51 9.46 -1.12
CA ALA A 93 6.84 10.83 -1.45
C ALA A 93 8.30 11.00 -1.90
N HIS A 94 9.23 10.29 -1.26
CA HIS A 94 10.65 10.32 -1.61
C HIS A 94 10.89 9.77 -3.02
N ILE A 95 10.27 8.64 -3.39
CA ILE A 95 10.39 8.04 -4.72
C ILE A 95 9.73 8.92 -5.79
N GLY A 96 8.57 9.49 -5.47
CA GLY A 96 7.71 10.21 -6.41
C GLY A 96 7.96 11.71 -6.58
N LYS A 97 8.94 12.27 -5.85
CA LYS A 97 9.30 13.71 -5.92
C LYS A 97 10.77 13.94 -6.32
N GLN A 98 11.49 12.90 -6.71
CA GLN A 98 12.88 12.99 -7.19
C GLN A 98 12.93 13.23 -8.69
#